data_AF-A0A418DJD8-F1
#
_entry.id   AF-A0A418DJD8-F1
#
_cell.length_a   1.000
_cell.length_b   1.000
_cell.length_c   1.000
_cell.angle_alpha   90.00
_cell.angle_beta   90.00
_cell.angle_gamma   90.00
#
_symmetry.space_group_name_H-M   'P 1'
#
loop_
_entity.id
_entity.type
_entity.pdbx_description
1 polymer ?
#
loop_
_entity_poly.entity_id
_entity_poly.type
_entity_poly.pdbx_seq_one_letter_code
_entity_poly.pdbx_strand_id
1 'polypeptide(L)'
;MRAPSKQIGPTEAEKMRVLVAYKEDKDWKLVAKHNGVAMTTTRRVINKGHVNKKPRGGARMGRSKVTPAIRNALERYVNDNCSYTLTAMKEFIAEDFPGVELSLQMISRNLLGMLYTIKTVHIESATYNNEANKTKRKAFVETLLTHQQDGDYIVYYDETNFNIYCHRTLGCAKKG
;
A
#
# COMPACT_ATOMS: atom_id res chain seq x y z
N MET A 1 -36.06 -30.05 11.06
CA MET A 1 -36.18 -28.64 11.50
C MET A 1 -35.64 -27.74 10.39
N ARG A 2 -36.45 -26.83 9.85
CA ARG A 2 -36.04 -25.90 8.79
C ARG A 2 -35.25 -24.77 9.43
N ALA A 3 -34.04 -24.49 8.95
CA ALA A 3 -33.24 -23.37 9.47
C ALA A 3 -34.05 -22.05 9.34
N PRO A 4 -34.05 -21.18 10.37
CA PRO A 4 -34.75 -19.91 10.29
C PRO A 4 -34.17 -19.10 9.13
N SER A 5 -35.02 -18.71 8.19
CA SER A 5 -34.64 -17.84 7.08
C SER A 5 -34.06 -16.54 7.64
N LYS A 6 -32.83 -16.19 7.24
CA LYS A 6 -32.24 -14.87 7.52
C LYS A 6 -33.26 -13.81 7.11
N GLN A 7 -33.78 -13.04 8.06
CA GLN A 7 -34.64 -11.90 7.74
C GLN A 7 -33.79 -10.88 6.97
N ILE A 8 -33.96 -10.87 5.65
CA ILE A 8 -33.34 -9.89 4.77
C ILE A 8 -34.12 -8.60 5.00
N GLY A 9 -33.51 -7.63 5.69
CA GLY A 9 -34.10 -6.32 5.88
C GLY A 9 -34.35 -5.63 4.53
N PRO A 10 -35.23 -4.61 4.47
CA PRO A 10 -35.73 -4.06 3.22
C PRO A 10 -34.61 -3.57 2.30
N THR A 11 -34.76 -3.90 1.01
CA THR A 11 -33.85 -3.58 -0.08
C THR A 11 -33.78 -2.07 -0.31
N GLU A 12 -32.70 -1.56 -0.90
CA GLU A 12 -32.60 -0.14 -1.25
C GLU A 12 -33.69 0.30 -2.24
N ALA A 13 -34.05 -0.56 -3.19
CA ALA A 13 -35.16 -0.32 -4.11
C ALA A 13 -36.52 -0.16 -3.41
N GLU A 14 -36.82 -1.01 -2.41
CA GLU A 14 -38.05 -0.93 -1.63
C GLU A 14 -38.14 0.38 -0.84
N LYS A 15 -37.03 0.78 -0.22
CA LYS A 15 -36.92 2.07 0.47
C LYS A 15 -37.04 3.25 -0.50
N MET A 16 -36.52 3.09 -1.72
CA MET A 16 -36.57 4.15 -2.73
C MET A 16 -37.99 4.37 -3.23
N ARG A 17 -38.76 3.30 -3.47
CA ARG A 17 -40.18 3.40 -3.84
C ARG A 17 -40.99 4.19 -2.80
N VAL A 18 -40.73 3.94 -1.52
CA VAL A 18 -41.35 4.70 -0.42
C VAL A 18 -40.92 6.16 -0.42
N LEU A 19 -39.63 6.43 -0.65
CA LEU A 19 -39.09 7.80 -0.70
C LEU A 19 -39.63 8.58 -1.90
N VAL A 20 -39.77 7.96 -3.08
CA VAL A 20 -40.35 8.57 -4.27
C VAL A 20 -41.82 8.88 -4.06
N ALA A 21 -42.60 7.92 -3.53
CA ALA A 21 -44.01 8.16 -3.21
C ALA A 21 -44.20 9.33 -2.23
N TYR A 22 -43.28 9.49 -1.26
CA TYR A 22 -43.29 10.65 -0.37
C TYR A 22 -42.98 11.96 -1.09
N LYS A 23 -42.02 11.98 -2.02
CA LYS A 23 -41.66 13.17 -2.81
C LYS A 23 -42.74 13.60 -3.81
N GLU A 24 -43.55 12.65 -4.28
CA GLU A 24 -44.66 12.88 -5.22
C GLU A 24 -45.99 13.13 -4.50
N ASP A 25 -45.98 13.36 -3.18
CA ASP A 25 -47.17 13.56 -2.33
C ASP A 25 -48.22 12.44 -2.43
N LYS A 26 -47.79 11.21 -2.75
CA LYS A 26 -48.63 10.00 -2.81
C LYS A 26 -48.72 9.32 -1.45
N ASP A 27 -49.62 8.33 -1.31
CA ASP A 27 -49.74 7.52 -0.10
C ASP A 27 -48.55 6.56 0.09
N TRP A 28 -47.46 7.11 0.61
CA TRP A 28 -46.24 6.39 0.94
C TRP A 28 -46.41 5.35 2.06
N LYS A 29 -47.45 5.45 2.91
CA LYS A 29 -47.72 4.46 3.97
C LYS A 29 -48.25 3.16 3.35
N LEU A 30 -49.14 3.27 2.37
CA LEU A 30 -49.62 2.14 1.60
C LEU A 30 -48.47 1.48 0.83
N VAL A 31 -47.62 2.28 0.18
CA VAL A 31 -46.41 1.79 -0.51
C VAL A 31 -45.48 1.05 0.44
N ALA A 32 -45.26 1.57 1.67
CA ALA A 32 -44.43 0.89 2.66
C ALA A 32 -45.01 -0.47 3.09
N LYS A 33 -46.34 -0.56 3.27
CA LYS A 33 -47.03 -1.80 3.62
C LYS A 33 -46.88 -2.86 2.53
N HIS A 34 -47.09 -2.51 1.26
CA HIS A 34 -46.95 -3.45 0.14
C HIS A 34 -45.51 -3.88 -0.11
N ASN A 35 -44.52 -3.05 0.24
CA ASN A 35 -43.10 -3.36 0.10
C ASN A 35 -42.48 -4.02 1.35
N GLY A 36 -43.27 -4.32 2.39
CA GLY A 36 -42.75 -4.92 3.62
C GLY A 36 -41.76 -4.05 4.39
N VAL A 37 -41.77 -2.73 4.19
CA VAL A 37 -40.85 -1.80 4.85
C VAL A 37 -41.44 -1.38 6.19
N ALA A 38 -40.77 -1.73 7.29
CA ALA A 38 -41.21 -1.34 8.63
C ALA A 38 -41.33 0.19 8.78
N MET A 39 -42.39 0.66 9.43
CA MET A 39 -42.70 2.09 9.57
C MET A 39 -41.57 2.90 10.20
N THR A 40 -40.80 2.32 11.13
CA THR A 40 -39.60 2.93 11.72
C THR A 40 -38.51 3.20 10.68
N THR A 41 -38.33 2.26 9.74
CA THR A 41 -37.39 2.39 8.62
C THR A 41 -37.89 3.40 7.61
N THR A 42 -39.19 3.38 7.29
CA THR A 42 -39.83 4.38 6.41
C THR A 42 -39.63 5.80 6.91
N ARG A 43 -39.97 6.07 8.18
CA ARG A 43 -39.74 7.39 8.80
C ARG A 43 -38.27 7.80 8.73
N ARG A 44 -37.35 6.86 8.99
CA ARG A 44 -35.91 7.11 8.92
C ARG A 44 -35.45 7.48 7.51
N VAL A 45 -35.97 6.82 6.48
CA VAL A 45 -35.64 7.08 5.07
C VAL A 45 -36.17 8.44 4.64
N ILE A 46 -37.43 8.74 4.97
CA ILE A 46 -38.06 10.04 4.68
C ILE A 46 -37.28 11.17 5.36
N ASN A 47 -37.03 11.07 6.67
CA ASN A 47 -36.32 12.11 7.43
C ASN A 47 -34.88 12.33 6.94
N LYS A 48 -34.22 11.29 6.44
CA LYS A 48 -32.84 11.40 5.90
C LYS A 48 -32.79 11.82 4.44
N GLY A 49 -33.88 11.69 3.70
CA GLY A 49 -33.95 12.01 2.27
C GLY A 49 -33.13 11.09 1.35
N HIS A 50 -32.53 10.01 1.86
CA HIS A 50 -31.74 9.07 1.07
C HIS A 50 -31.84 7.63 1.62
N VAL A 51 -31.65 6.64 0.73
CA VAL A 51 -31.72 5.21 1.09
C VAL A 51 -30.36 4.57 1.32
N ASN A 52 -29.29 5.20 0.83
CA ASN A 52 -27.94 4.65 0.84
C ASN A 52 -27.44 4.40 2.26
N LYS A 53 -26.82 3.24 2.48
CA LYS A 53 -26.14 2.93 3.74
C LYS A 53 -24.82 3.71 3.81
N LYS A 54 -24.71 4.60 4.79
CA LYS A 54 -23.42 5.23 5.12
C LYS A 54 -22.43 4.18 5.64
N PRO A 55 -21.11 4.37 5.45
CA PRO A 55 -20.09 3.52 6.06
C PRO A 55 -20.33 3.37 7.56
N ARG A 56 -20.15 2.16 8.08
CA ARG A 56 -20.33 1.87 9.51
C ARG A 56 -18.98 1.88 10.21
N GLY A 57 -18.88 2.70 11.26
CA GLY A 57 -17.65 2.81 12.04
C GLY A 57 -16.50 3.45 11.26
N GLY A 58 -15.27 3.28 11.76
CA GLY A 58 -14.06 3.83 11.16
C GLY A 58 -12.90 3.85 12.15
N ALA A 59 -11.70 4.10 11.63
CA ALA A 59 -10.54 4.34 12.46
C ALA A 59 -10.77 5.60 13.30
N ARG A 60 -10.55 5.49 14.62
CA ARG A 60 -10.60 6.65 15.52
C ARG A 60 -9.19 7.21 15.62
N MET A 61 -8.97 8.43 15.16
CA MET A 61 -7.63 9.03 15.11
C MET A 61 -6.93 9.03 16.47
N GLY A 62 -7.64 9.34 17.56
CA GLY A 62 -7.09 9.28 18.93
C GLY A 62 -6.81 7.89 19.49
N ARG A 63 -7.16 6.81 18.77
CA ARG A 63 -6.86 5.41 19.15
C ARG A 63 -5.87 4.74 18.18
N SER A 64 -5.54 5.39 17.06
CA SER A 64 -4.54 4.86 16.14
C SER A 64 -3.16 5.04 16.75
N LYS A 65 -2.41 3.94 16.93
CA LYS A 65 -1.02 3.99 17.37
C LYS A 65 -0.12 4.67 16.33
N VAL A 66 -0.42 4.47 15.06
CA VAL A 66 0.35 5.08 13.96
C VAL A 66 -0.33 6.39 13.59
N THR A 67 0.27 7.48 14.05
CA THR A 67 -0.15 8.85 13.75
C THR A 67 0.43 9.28 12.40
N PRO A 68 -0.07 10.38 11.79
CA PRO A 68 0.53 10.93 10.58
C PRO A 68 2.03 11.27 10.75
N ALA A 69 2.44 11.74 11.94
CA ALA A 69 3.84 12.02 12.24
C ALA A 69 4.72 10.76 12.17
N ILE A 70 4.25 9.64 12.71
CA ILE A 70 4.96 8.36 12.63
C ILE A 70 5.02 7.85 11.18
N ARG A 71 3.96 8.04 10.38
CA ARG A 71 4.00 7.69 8.94
C ARG A 71 5.06 8.48 8.19
N ASN A 72 5.14 9.78 8.44
CA ASN A 72 6.16 10.63 7.82
C ASN A 72 7.58 10.24 8.26
N ALA A 73 7.76 9.83 9.52
CA ALA A 73 9.03 9.31 10.00
C ALA A 73 9.42 8.01 9.31
N LEU A 74 8.47 7.07 9.14
CA LEU A 74 8.69 5.84 8.39
C LEU A 74 9.13 6.11 6.95
N GLU A 75 8.47 7.03 6.27
CA GLU A 75 8.85 7.49 4.92
C GLU A 75 10.26 8.08 4.90
N ARG A 76 10.60 8.94 5.88
CA ARG A 76 11.94 9.51 6.02
C ARG A 76 13.01 8.43 6.15
N TYR A 77 12.82 7.44 7.03
CA TYR A 77 13.80 6.36 7.20
C TYR A 77 14.03 5.56 5.92
N VAL A 78 12.97 5.26 5.15
CA VAL A 78 13.11 4.55 3.86
C VAL A 78 13.87 5.41 2.85
N ASN A 79 13.57 6.70 2.78
CA ASN A 79 14.21 7.62 1.84
C ASN A 79 15.69 7.85 2.18
N ASP A 80 16.03 7.91 3.47
CA ASP A 80 17.41 8.07 3.93
C ASP A 80 18.22 6.80 3.65
N ASN A 81 17.66 5.63 3.97
CA ASN A 81 18.30 4.35 3.67
C ASN A 81 17.29 3.20 3.56
N CYS A 82 17.07 2.75 2.31
CA CYS A 82 16.17 1.65 2.00
C CYS A 82 16.62 0.25 2.48
N SER A 83 17.86 0.12 2.99
CA SER A 83 18.37 -1.14 3.56
C SER A 83 18.02 -1.34 5.03
N TYR A 84 17.43 -0.34 5.70
CA TYR A 84 17.02 -0.50 7.08
C TYR A 84 16.02 -1.64 7.25
N THR A 85 16.24 -2.45 8.27
CA THR A 85 15.31 -3.52 8.62
C THR A 85 14.11 -2.97 9.37
N LEU A 86 13.00 -3.70 9.35
CA LEU A 86 11.82 -3.35 10.16
C LEU A 86 12.14 -3.28 11.66
N THR A 87 13.13 -4.06 12.12
CA THR A 87 13.60 -4.05 13.50
C THR A 87 14.32 -2.73 13.83
N ALA A 88 15.24 -2.29 12.97
CA ALA A 88 15.90 -1.00 13.12
C ALA A 88 14.88 0.15 13.10
N MET A 89 13.91 0.11 12.16
CA MET A 89 12.84 1.11 12.13
C MET A 89 11.97 1.10 13.39
N LYS A 90 11.78 -0.05 14.04
CA LYS A 90 11.08 -0.13 15.34
C LYS A 90 11.86 0.61 16.41
N GLU A 91 13.18 0.44 16.46
CA GLU A 91 14.07 1.11 17.40
C GLU A 91 14.05 2.64 17.17
N PHE A 92 14.19 3.09 15.91
CA PHE A 92 14.12 4.52 15.57
C PHE A 92 12.80 5.17 15.99
N ILE A 93 11.68 4.46 15.83
CA ILE A 93 10.37 4.97 16.28
C ILE A 93 10.30 5.07 17.80
N ALA A 94 10.88 4.11 18.53
CA ALA A 94 10.90 4.14 19.98
C ALA A 94 11.76 5.31 20.51
N GLU A 95 12.81 5.68 19.79
CA GLU A 95 13.67 6.84 20.07
C GLU A 95 12.99 8.16 19.72
N ASP A 96 12.47 8.31 18.49
CA ASP A 96 11.84 9.54 18.00
C ASP A 96 10.49 9.82 18.69
N PHE A 97 9.75 8.78 19.10
CA PHE A 97 8.41 8.86 19.66
C PHE A 97 8.32 8.08 20.99
N PRO A 98 8.79 8.65 22.11
CA PRO A 98 8.82 7.96 23.39
C PRO A 98 7.42 7.54 23.85
N GLY A 99 7.31 6.30 24.33
CA GLY A 99 6.04 5.68 24.76
C GLY A 99 5.22 5.04 23.63
N VAL A 100 5.69 5.11 22.38
CA VAL A 100 5.06 4.42 21.25
C VAL A 100 5.75 3.09 20.99
N GLU A 101 5.03 1.99 21.21
CA GLU A 101 5.49 0.66 20.81
C GLU A 101 4.69 0.12 19.62
N LEU A 102 5.39 -0.11 18.52
CA LEU A 102 4.86 -0.73 17.30
C LEU A 102 5.42 -2.14 17.11
N SER A 103 4.59 -3.04 16.59
CA SER A 103 5.05 -4.34 16.13
C SER A 103 5.64 -4.23 14.72
N LEU A 104 6.55 -5.16 14.37
CA LEU A 104 7.12 -5.24 13.02
C LEU A 104 6.04 -5.36 11.94
N GLN A 105 4.98 -6.12 12.24
CA GLN A 105 3.82 -6.26 11.35
C GLN A 105 3.08 -4.93 11.13
N MET A 106 2.98 -4.09 12.17
CA MET A 106 2.35 -2.78 12.05
C MET A 106 3.17 -1.87 11.11
N ILE A 107 4.49 -1.85 11.27
CA ILE A 107 5.39 -1.09 10.41
C ILE A 107 5.26 -1.58 8.96
N SER A 108 5.37 -2.90 8.75
CA SER A 108 5.22 -3.52 7.43
C SER A 108 3.90 -3.17 6.75
N ARG A 109 2.77 -3.27 7.47
CA ARG A 109 1.44 -2.94 6.93
C ARG A 109 1.32 -1.47 6.56
N ASN A 110 1.93 -0.57 7.33
CA ASN A 110 1.91 0.86 7.02
C ASN A 110 2.78 1.18 5.80
N LEU A 111 3.98 0.59 5.71
CA LEU A 111 4.84 0.73 4.53
C LEU A 111 4.13 0.24 3.26
N LEU A 112 3.49 -0.94 3.31
CA LEU A 112 2.67 -1.45 2.21
C LEU A 112 1.48 -0.55 1.89
N GLY A 113 0.80 -0.02 2.92
CA GLY A 113 -0.30 0.95 2.76
C GLY A 113 0.16 2.30 2.20
N MET A 114 1.46 2.61 2.28
CA MET A 114 2.12 3.75 1.64
C MET A 114 2.70 3.39 0.27
N LEU A 115 2.40 2.20 -0.25
CA LEU A 115 2.86 1.69 -1.56
C LEU A 115 4.37 1.40 -1.65
N TYR A 116 5.06 1.32 -0.51
CA TYR A 116 6.43 0.81 -0.49
C TYR A 116 6.45 -0.70 -0.71
N THR A 117 7.27 -1.13 -1.66
CA THR A 117 7.49 -2.55 -1.98
C THR A 117 8.94 -2.90 -1.73
N ILE A 118 9.17 -4.03 -1.06
CA ILE A 118 10.53 -4.55 -0.84
C ILE A 118 11.05 -5.11 -2.17
N LYS A 119 12.21 -4.62 -2.58
CA LYS A 119 12.99 -5.17 -3.69
C LYS A 119 14.37 -5.56 -3.16
N THR A 120 14.97 -6.57 -3.78
CA THR A 120 16.36 -6.91 -3.51
C THR A 120 17.25 -5.77 -3.99
N VAL A 121 18.00 -5.18 -3.07
CA VAL A 121 18.96 -4.10 -3.38
C VAL A 121 20.33 -4.73 -3.53
N HIS A 122 21.02 -4.42 -4.64
CA HIS A 122 22.44 -4.74 -4.76
C HIS A 122 23.23 -3.66 -4.02
N ILE A 123 23.94 -4.06 -2.96
CA ILE A 123 24.78 -3.15 -2.18
C ILE A 123 26.16 -3.15 -2.83
N GLU A 124 26.47 -2.09 -3.58
CA GLU A 124 27.81 -1.89 -4.12
C GLU A 124 28.77 -1.43 -3.02
N SER A 125 30.01 -1.95 -3.05
CA SER A 125 31.04 -1.50 -2.13
C SER A 125 31.35 -0.02 -2.34
N ALA A 126 31.43 0.74 -1.23
CA ALA A 126 31.88 2.13 -1.24
C ALA A 126 33.31 2.29 -1.80
N THR A 127 34.12 1.22 -1.80
CA THR A 127 35.46 1.23 -2.40
C THR A 127 35.42 1.24 -3.94
N TYR A 128 34.40 0.63 -4.55
CA TYR A 128 34.28 0.56 -6.01
C TYR A 128 33.84 1.91 -6.59
N ASN A 129 32.80 2.52 -6.00
CA ASN A 129 32.24 3.81 -6.39
C ASN A 129 32.80 5.00 -5.59
N ASN A 130 34.09 4.97 -5.27
CA ASN A 130 34.73 6.17 -4.74
C ASN A 130 34.80 7.27 -5.82
N GLU A 131 34.85 8.54 -5.40
CA GLU A 131 34.83 9.67 -6.33
C GLU A 131 36.02 9.65 -7.31
N ALA A 132 37.18 9.17 -6.88
CA ALA A 132 38.35 9.02 -7.74
C ALA A 132 38.11 8.02 -8.90
N ASN A 133 37.49 6.87 -8.61
CA ASN A 133 37.15 5.83 -9.57
C ASN A 133 36.03 6.28 -10.49
N LYS A 134 35.02 7.01 -9.98
CA LYS A 134 34.00 7.63 -10.83
C LYS A 134 34.62 8.60 -11.83
N THR A 135 35.57 9.43 -11.37
CA THR A 135 36.28 10.39 -12.22
C THR A 135 37.11 9.67 -13.29
N LYS A 136 37.87 8.64 -12.91
CA LYS A 136 38.64 7.81 -13.86
C LYS A 136 37.75 7.11 -14.89
N ARG A 137 36.63 6.53 -14.46
CA ARG A 137 35.65 5.89 -15.35
C ARG A 137 35.04 6.89 -16.32
N LYS A 138 34.70 8.09 -15.84
CA LYS A 138 34.19 9.17 -16.71
C LYS A 138 35.21 9.58 -17.76
N ALA A 139 36.45 9.87 -17.35
CA ALA A 139 37.52 10.26 -18.27
C ALA A 139 37.79 9.17 -19.33
N PHE A 140 37.83 7.90 -18.92
CA PHE A 140 37.97 6.78 -19.84
C PHE A 140 36.83 6.72 -20.88
N VAL A 141 35.59 6.85 -20.42
CA VAL A 141 34.41 6.85 -21.31
C VAL A 141 34.45 8.03 -22.27
N GLU A 142 34.82 9.23 -21.81
CA GLU A 142 34.97 10.41 -22.67
C GLU A 142 36.03 10.17 -23.75
N THR A 143 37.20 9.63 -23.40
CA THR A 143 38.24 9.30 -24.39
C THR A 143 37.78 8.23 -25.39
N LEU A 144 37.07 7.20 -24.92
CA LEU A 144 36.53 6.14 -25.76
C LEU A 144 35.51 6.70 -26.77
N LEU A 145 34.64 7.60 -26.32
CA LEU A 145 33.65 8.25 -27.18
C LEU A 145 34.31 9.09 -28.28
N THR A 146 35.40 9.81 -27.97
CA THR A 146 36.14 10.59 -28.97
C THR A 146 36.71 9.68 -30.05
N HIS A 147 37.42 8.61 -29.69
CA HIS A 147 37.94 7.63 -30.65
C HIS A 147 36.84 7.00 -31.52
N GLN A 148 35.66 6.75 -30.94
CA GLN A 148 34.51 6.25 -31.70
C GLN A 148 33.95 7.29 -32.69
N GLN A 149 34.02 8.59 -32.37
CA GLN A 149 33.62 9.67 -33.29
C GLN A 149 34.64 9.86 -34.42
N ASP A 150 35.93 9.71 -34.12
CA ASP A 150 37.02 9.83 -35.09
C ASP A 150 37.08 8.63 -36.06
N GLY A 151 36.31 7.58 -35.79
CA GLY A 151 36.20 6.39 -36.64
C GLY A 151 37.29 5.35 -36.39
N ASP A 152 37.95 5.40 -35.23
CA ASP A 152 38.98 4.45 -34.86
C ASP A 152 38.41 3.04 -34.62
N TYR A 153 39.18 2.03 -35.01
CA TYR A 153 38.84 0.63 -34.74
C TYR A 153 39.15 0.27 -33.29
N ILE A 154 38.12 0.10 -32.47
CA ILE A 154 38.23 -0.26 -31.06
C ILE A 154 38.19 -1.79 -30.91
N VAL A 155 39.23 -2.37 -30.30
CA VAL A 155 39.31 -3.80 -29.97
C VAL A 155 39.29 -3.96 -28.45
N TYR A 156 38.31 -4.72 -27.94
CA TYR A 156 38.23 -5.07 -26.52
C TYR A 156 38.91 -6.42 -26.29
N TYR A 157 39.80 -6.48 -25.29
CA TYR A 157 40.42 -7.71 -24.82
C TYR A 157 40.16 -7.85 -23.32
N ASP A 158 39.55 -8.97 -22.93
CA ASP A 158 39.28 -9.29 -21.52
C ASP A 158 39.48 -10.78 -21.29
N GLU A 159 39.92 -11.13 -20.08
CA GLU A 159 40.12 -12.52 -19.67
C GLU A 159 38.90 -13.01 -18.89
N THR A 160 38.03 -13.76 -19.55
CA THR A 160 36.94 -14.45 -18.85
C THR A 160 37.43 -15.74 -18.22
N ASN A 161 37.51 -15.77 -16.89
CA ASN A 161 37.73 -16.98 -16.12
C ASN A 161 36.53 -17.93 -16.22
N PHE A 162 36.77 -19.24 -16.38
CA PHE A 162 35.72 -20.26 -16.33
C PHE A 162 35.24 -20.46 -14.89
N ASN A 163 34.09 -19.89 -14.55
CA ASN A 163 33.50 -20.07 -13.23
C ASN A 163 32.63 -21.34 -13.20
N ILE A 164 33.08 -22.39 -12.51
CA ILE A 164 32.34 -23.66 -12.31
C ILE A 164 31.22 -23.50 -11.27
N TYR A 165 31.13 -22.34 -10.61
CA TYR A 165 30.16 -22.09 -9.55
C TYR A 165 28.72 -22.06 -10.06
N CYS A 166 27.93 -23.06 -9.63
CA CYS A 166 26.49 -23.11 -9.83
C CYS A 166 25.77 -22.76 -8.52
N HIS A 167 24.96 -21.70 -8.50
CA HIS A 167 24.03 -21.41 -7.40
C HIS A 167 22.60 -21.37 -7.90
N ARG A 168 21.66 -21.80 -7.04
CA ARG A 168 20.22 -21.70 -7.31
C ARG A 168 19.71 -20.36 -6.78
N THR A 169 19.01 -19.60 -7.61
CA THR A 169 18.46 -18.29 -7.25
C THR A 169 17.25 -18.41 -6.32
N LEU A 170 16.39 -19.42 -6.52
CA LEU A 170 15.31 -19.89 -5.64
C LEU A 170 14.60 -21.07 -6.31
N GLY A 171 14.15 -22.07 -5.54
CA GLY A 171 13.34 -23.17 -6.04
C GLY A 171 11.86 -22.99 -5.71
N CYS A 172 10.96 -23.19 -6.67
CA CYS A 172 9.52 -23.19 -6.41
C CYS A 172 9.08 -24.55 -5.81
N ALA A 173 9.33 -24.77 -4.52
CA ALA A 173 8.77 -25.91 -3.79
C ALA A 173 7.46 -25.50 -3.11
N LYS A 174 6.38 -26.28 -3.29
CA LYS A 174 5.08 -26.06 -2.61
C LYS A 174 5.14 -26.27 -1.09
N LYS A 175 6.15 -26.99 -0.61
CA LYS A 175 6.45 -27.25 0.80
C LYS A 175 7.97 -27.25 0.95
N GLY A 176 8.48 -26.36 1.78
CA GLY A 176 9.77 -26.46 2.45
C GLY A 176 9.51 -26.57 3.94
#